data_AF-A0A3Q7HRG7-F1
#
_entry.id   AF-A0A3Q7HRG7-F1
#
_cell.length_a   1.000
_cell.length_b   1.000
_cell.length_c   1.000
_cell.angle_alpha   90.00
_cell.angle_beta   90.00
_cell.angle_gamma   90.00
#
_symmetry.space_group_name_H-M   'P 1'
#
loop_
_entity.id
_entity.type
_entity.pdbx_description
1 polymer ?
#
loop_
_entity_poly.entity_id
_entity_poly.type
_entity_poly.pdbx_seq_one_letter_code
_entity_poly.pdbx_strand_id
1 'polypeptide(L)'
;MVAEKKKTEAPPAESQKWIEERKKKIGNSLDADGLDMSKAYTQESEPAPAGSDVFNKKTLYDAHKKRTKNVAEYNRMKEADREASSLQYGKAPKLSDDKKERMVKELKDRDEKHQSFSRRRKFHEEKDIDSINDRNEHFNKKIERAYGKYTLEIKNNLERGTALPDCDVPLLSCFPVS
;
A
#
# COMPACT_ATOMS: atom_id res chain seq x y z
N MET A 1 -24.35 18.19 14.83
CA MET A 1 -23.27 18.29 13.83
C MET A 1 -22.50 19.57 14.08
N VAL A 2 -21.31 19.49 14.66
CA VAL A 2 -20.41 20.65 14.79
C VAL A 2 -19.04 20.16 14.33
N ALA A 3 -18.62 20.63 13.17
CA ALA A 3 -17.32 20.35 12.60
C ALA A 3 -16.31 21.33 13.20
N GLU A 4 -15.46 20.85 14.11
CA GLU A 4 -14.33 21.62 14.61
C GLU A 4 -13.28 21.78 13.51
N LYS A 5 -13.04 23.04 13.14
CA LYS A 5 -12.02 23.45 12.19
C LYS A 5 -10.65 23.16 12.81
N LYS A 6 -9.92 22.19 12.26
CA LYS A 6 -8.49 22.01 12.52
C LYS A 6 -7.76 23.32 12.19
N LYS A 7 -7.25 24.01 13.20
CA LYS A 7 -6.20 25.03 13.02
C LYS A 7 -4.98 24.30 12.47
N THR A 8 -4.69 24.52 11.20
CA THR A 8 -3.45 24.08 10.55
C THR A 8 -2.37 25.09 10.90
N GLU A 9 -1.55 24.79 11.90
CA GLU A 9 -0.28 25.48 12.05
C GLU A 9 0.60 25.18 10.83
N ALA A 10 1.21 26.22 10.28
CA ALA A 10 2.08 26.10 9.12
C ALA A 10 3.28 25.22 9.47
N PRO A 11 3.65 24.24 8.63
CA PRO A 11 4.79 23.38 8.89
C PRO A 11 6.08 24.22 9.00
N PRO A 12 7.04 23.86 9.88
CA PRO A 12 8.27 24.63 10.11
C PRO A 12 8.98 25.01 8.81
N ALA A 13 9.56 26.20 8.71
CA ALA A 13 10.13 26.75 7.48
C ALA A 13 11.13 25.81 6.76
N GLU A 14 11.85 24.96 7.49
CA GLU A 14 12.75 23.95 6.92
C GLU A 14 12.01 22.82 6.18
N SER A 15 10.87 22.38 6.71
CA SER A 15 10.02 21.38 6.06
C SER A 15 9.34 21.94 4.80
N GLN A 16 9.03 23.24 4.78
CA GLN A 16 8.55 23.94 3.58
C GLN A 16 9.63 24.01 2.50
N LYS A 17 10.87 24.38 2.87
CA LYS A 17 12.03 24.36 1.95
C LYS A 17 12.30 22.97 1.38
N TRP A 18 12.22 21.93 2.21
CA TRP A 18 12.36 20.54 1.76
C TRP A 18 11.26 20.11 0.78
N ILE A 19 10.01 20.53 1.03
CA ILE A 19 8.88 20.28 0.12
C ILE A 19 9.08 21.02 -1.22
N GLU A 20 9.57 22.26 -1.19
CA GLU A 20 9.84 23.07 -2.38
C GLU A 20 11.01 22.53 -3.21
N GLU A 21 12.13 22.16 -2.59
CA GLU A 21 13.25 21.51 -3.27
C GLU A 21 12.84 20.18 -3.90
N ARG A 22 12.03 19.40 -3.19
CA ARG A 22 11.49 18.13 -3.71
C ARG A 22 10.57 18.37 -4.91
N LYS A 23 9.71 19.40 -4.86
CA LYS A 23 8.85 19.80 -6.00
C LYS A 23 9.68 20.27 -7.20
N LYS A 24 10.73 21.05 -6.98
CA LYS A 24 11.64 21.52 -8.03
C LYS A 24 12.41 20.37 -8.68
N LYS A 25 12.85 19.40 -7.89
CA LYS A 25 13.55 18.20 -8.38
C LYS A 25 12.62 17.27 -9.18
N ILE A 26 11.36 17.16 -8.77
CA ILE A 26 10.33 16.41 -9.50
C ILE A 26 10.00 17.12 -10.82
N GLY A 27 9.85 18.45 -10.82
CA GLY A 27 9.65 19.24 -12.05
C GLY A 27 10.77 19.06 -13.06
N ASN A 28 12.03 19.24 -12.64
CA ASN A 28 13.19 19.02 -13.51
C ASN A 28 13.27 17.60 -14.08
N SER A 29 12.79 16.58 -13.35
CA SER A 29 12.76 15.20 -13.85
C SER A 29 11.64 14.99 -14.88
N LEU A 30 10.48 15.62 -14.68
CA LEU A 30 9.33 15.50 -15.57
C LEU A 30 9.52 16.27 -16.88
N ASP A 31 10.21 17.41 -16.83
CA ASP A 31 10.58 18.21 -18.01
C ASP A 31 11.60 17.47 -18.90
N ALA A 32 12.50 16.67 -18.31
CA ALA A 32 13.46 15.83 -19.04
C ALA A 32 12.79 14.66 -19.80
N ASP A 33 11.68 14.15 -19.25
CA ASP A 33 10.89 13.05 -19.82
C ASP A 33 9.75 13.54 -20.75
N GLY A 34 9.61 14.87 -20.94
CA GLY A 34 8.60 15.48 -21.82
C GLY A 34 7.15 15.28 -21.35
N LEU A 35 6.93 15.02 -20.07
CA LEU A 35 5.60 14.75 -19.50
C LEU A 35 5.03 15.99 -18.80
N ASP A 36 3.85 16.43 -19.24
CA ASP A 36 3.11 17.57 -18.66
C ASP A 36 2.81 17.38 -17.16
N MET A 37 3.27 18.34 -16.34
CA MET A 37 3.09 18.42 -14.89
C MET A 37 1.65 18.22 -14.42
N SER A 38 0.66 18.59 -15.25
CA SER A 38 -0.77 18.44 -14.93
C SER A 38 -1.23 16.97 -14.90
N LYS A 39 -0.61 16.10 -15.71
CA LYS A 39 -0.92 14.66 -15.80
C LYS A 39 -0.22 13.85 -14.71
N ALA A 40 0.92 14.32 -14.22
CA ALA A 40 1.63 13.69 -13.10
C ALA A 40 0.87 13.84 -11.78
N TYR A 41 0.14 14.95 -11.59
CA TYR A 41 -0.63 15.20 -10.36
C TYR A 41 -2.02 14.53 -10.39
N THR A 42 -2.60 14.32 -11.57
CA THR A 42 -3.94 13.75 -11.76
C THR A 42 -3.95 12.23 -11.91
N GLN A 43 -2.79 11.56 -11.87
CA GLN A 43 -2.73 10.13 -11.69
C GLN A 43 -3.03 9.80 -10.22
N GLU A 44 -4.27 10.05 -9.80
CA GLU A 44 -4.81 9.50 -8.57
C GLU A 44 -4.78 7.98 -8.71
N SER A 45 -3.76 7.37 -8.11
CA SER A 45 -3.74 5.93 -7.90
C SER A 45 -4.99 5.59 -7.09
N GLU A 46 -5.93 4.86 -7.69
CA GLU A 46 -7.03 4.29 -6.90
C GLU A 46 -6.44 3.58 -5.67
N PRO A 47 -7.03 3.78 -4.47
CA PRO A 47 -6.52 3.17 -3.27
C PRO A 47 -6.45 1.66 -3.48
N ALA A 48 -5.27 1.09 -3.21
CA ALA A 48 -5.09 -0.35 -3.34
C ALA A 48 -6.14 -1.07 -2.47
N PRO A 49 -6.74 -2.15 -2.98
CA PRO A 49 -7.79 -2.86 -2.25
C PRO A 49 -7.24 -3.32 -0.90
N ALA A 50 -7.92 -2.91 0.17
CA ALA A 50 -7.47 -3.10 1.55
C ALA A 50 -8.31 -4.17 2.25
N GLY A 51 -7.66 -5.05 3.02
CA GLY A 51 -8.33 -6.07 3.82
C GLY A 51 -9.13 -7.06 2.99
N SER A 52 -10.37 -7.33 3.38
CA SER A 52 -11.24 -8.32 2.73
C SER A 52 -11.70 -7.92 1.32
N ASP A 53 -11.53 -6.66 0.92
CA ASP A 53 -11.86 -6.17 -0.43
C ASP A 53 -10.92 -6.73 -1.52
N VAL A 54 -9.80 -7.33 -1.12
CA VAL A 54 -8.90 -8.07 -2.03
C VAL A 54 -9.61 -9.25 -2.72
N PHE A 55 -10.65 -9.81 -2.10
CA PHE A 55 -11.43 -10.94 -2.65
C PHE A 55 -12.74 -10.52 -3.34
N ASN A 56 -12.96 -9.23 -3.53
CA ASN A 56 -14.15 -8.71 -4.19
C ASN A 56 -14.20 -9.09 -5.69
N LYS A 57 -15.40 -9.15 -6.25
CA LYS A 57 -15.62 -9.42 -7.68
C LYS A 57 -14.88 -8.41 -8.58
N LYS A 58 -14.79 -7.14 -8.16
CA LYS A 58 -14.09 -6.08 -8.91
C LYS A 58 -12.59 -6.33 -8.98
N THR A 59 -11.95 -6.66 -7.85
CA THR A 59 -10.50 -6.91 -7.79
C THR A 59 -10.11 -8.20 -8.53
N LEU A 60 -10.95 -9.24 -8.44
CA LEU A 60 -10.81 -10.46 -9.24
C LEU A 60 -10.92 -10.17 -10.74
N TYR A 61 -11.88 -9.32 -11.14
CA TYR A 61 -12.04 -8.89 -12.52
C TYR A 61 -10.83 -8.10 -13.02
N ASP A 62 -10.33 -7.15 -12.23
CA ASP A 62 -9.15 -6.36 -12.60
C ASP A 62 -7.88 -7.22 -12.71
N ALA A 63 -7.72 -8.20 -11.82
CA ALA A 63 -6.65 -9.19 -11.91
C ALA A 63 -6.78 -10.04 -13.19
N HIS A 64 -7.99 -10.50 -13.53
CA HIS A 64 -8.25 -11.22 -14.78
C HIS A 64 -7.94 -10.34 -16.01
N LYS A 65 -8.40 -9.09 -16.03
CA LYS A 65 -8.13 -8.11 -17.09
C LYS A 65 -6.64 -7.86 -17.27
N LYS A 66 -5.84 -7.84 -16.19
CA LYS A 66 -4.39 -7.72 -16.27
C LYS A 66 -3.73 -8.96 -16.88
N ARG A 67 -4.25 -10.17 -16.59
CA ARG A 67 -3.73 -11.42 -17.15
C ARG A 67 -4.00 -11.54 -18.65
N THR A 68 -5.24 -11.28 -19.08
CA THR A 68 -5.64 -11.48 -20.48
C THR A 68 -5.03 -10.47 -21.44
N LYS A 69 -4.54 -9.32 -20.94
CA LYS A 69 -3.78 -8.35 -21.76
C LYS A 69 -2.55 -8.94 -22.44
N ASN A 70 -1.90 -9.92 -21.81
CA ASN A 70 -0.64 -10.47 -22.31
C ASN A 70 -0.84 -11.71 -23.21
N VAL A 71 -2.08 -12.14 -23.45
CA VAL A 71 -2.39 -13.36 -24.21
C VAL A 71 -2.94 -13.00 -25.59
N ALA A 72 -2.04 -12.68 -26.54
CA ALA A 72 -2.41 -12.31 -27.92
C ALA A 72 -3.04 -13.47 -28.71
N GLU A 73 -2.68 -14.71 -28.38
CA GLU A 73 -3.15 -15.93 -29.06
C GLU A 73 -4.63 -16.24 -28.78
N TYR A 74 -5.13 -15.83 -27.61
CA TYR A 74 -6.53 -16.03 -27.22
C TYR A 74 -7.51 -15.36 -28.18
N ASN A 75 -7.19 -14.15 -28.67
CA ASN A 75 -8.08 -13.44 -29.60
C ASN A 75 -8.22 -14.19 -30.94
N ARG A 76 -7.14 -14.81 -31.44
CA ARG A 76 -7.15 -15.60 -32.67
C ARG A 76 -7.94 -16.90 -32.52
N MET A 77 -7.76 -17.60 -31.39
CA MET A 77 -8.53 -18.83 -31.10
C MET A 77 -10.01 -18.52 -30.87
N LYS A 78 -10.33 -17.41 -30.21
CA LYS A 78 -11.71 -16.95 -29.98
C LYS A 78 -12.47 -16.65 -31.27
N GLU A 79 -11.79 -16.12 -32.29
CA GLU A 79 -12.39 -15.89 -33.60
C GLU A 79 -12.67 -17.20 -34.34
N ALA A 80 -11.78 -18.19 -34.23
CA ALA A 80 -11.99 -19.53 -34.80
C ALA A 80 -13.06 -20.35 -34.05
N ASP A 81 -13.12 -20.24 -32.72
CA ASP A 81 -14.08 -20.96 -31.86
C ASP A 81 -15.46 -20.30 -31.82
N ARG A 82 -15.65 -19.08 -32.34
CA ARG A 82 -16.99 -18.45 -32.45
C ARG A 82 -17.93 -19.24 -33.37
N GLU A 83 -17.36 -19.98 -34.32
CA GLU A 83 -18.07 -20.88 -35.24
C GLU A 83 -18.29 -22.29 -34.64
N ALA A 84 -17.73 -22.55 -33.45
CA ALA A 84 -17.77 -23.87 -32.81
C ALA A 84 -19.11 -24.09 -32.07
N SER A 85 -19.77 -25.22 -32.38
CA SER A 85 -21.04 -25.64 -31.80
C SER A 85 -20.88 -26.05 -30.33
N SER A 86 -21.88 -25.72 -29.50
CA SER A 86 -21.97 -26.03 -28.06
C SER A 86 -21.69 -27.51 -27.70
N LEU A 87 -21.84 -28.43 -28.67
CA LEU A 87 -21.61 -29.88 -28.51
C LEU A 87 -20.13 -30.33 -28.50
N GLN A 88 -19.16 -29.43 -28.69
CA GLN A 88 -17.73 -29.78 -28.74
C GLN A 88 -17.07 -29.94 -27.35
N TYR A 89 -17.75 -29.57 -26.27
CA TYR A 89 -17.27 -29.78 -24.91
C TYR A 89 -17.08 -31.27 -24.61
N GLY A 90 -15.87 -31.67 -24.17
CA GLY A 90 -15.53 -33.06 -23.84
C GLY A 90 -14.99 -33.91 -25.00
N LYS A 91 -15.04 -33.42 -26.25
CA LYS A 91 -14.45 -34.10 -27.44
C LYS A 91 -13.12 -33.47 -27.89
N ALA A 92 -12.56 -32.57 -27.09
CA ALA A 92 -11.41 -31.76 -27.48
C ALA A 92 -10.19 -32.64 -27.87
N PRO A 93 -9.47 -32.29 -28.94
CA PRO A 93 -8.23 -32.97 -29.30
C PRO A 93 -7.18 -32.78 -28.20
N LYS A 94 -6.25 -33.74 -28.08
CA LYS A 94 -5.11 -33.63 -27.16
C LYS A 94 -4.38 -32.31 -27.44
N LEU A 95 -4.32 -31.44 -26.43
CA LEU A 95 -3.62 -30.16 -26.52
C LEU A 95 -2.14 -30.41 -26.84
N SER A 96 -1.58 -29.58 -27.73
CA SER A 96 -0.13 -29.56 -28.00
C SER A 96 0.65 -29.33 -26.71
N ASP A 97 1.80 -29.99 -26.57
CA ASP A 97 2.64 -29.90 -25.38
C ASP A 97 3.14 -28.46 -25.15
N ASP A 98 3.39 -27.69 -26.22
CA ASP A 98 3.73 -26.26 -26.14
C ASP A 98 2.70 -25.44 -25.36
N LYS A 99 1.40 -25.74 -25.51
CA LYS A 99 0.33 -25.04 -24.79
C LYS A 99 0.34 -25.39 -23.30
N LYS A 100 0.68 -26.63 -22.96
CA LYS A 100 0.80 -27.08 -21.57
C LYS A 100 2.00 -26.42 -20.90
N GLU A 101 3.14 -26.34 -21.59
CA GLU A 101 4.34 -25.67 -21.07
C GLU A 101 4.11 -24.17 -20.81
N ARG A 102 3.39 -23.48 -21.71
CA ARG A 102 2.99 -22.08 -21.50
C ARG A 102 2.12 -21.91 -20.25
N MET A 103 1.16 -22.80 -20.04
CA MET A 103 0.30 -22.77 -18.85
C MET A 103 1.10 -23.04 -17.56
N VAL A 104 1.99 -24.03 -17.57
CA VAL A 104 2.87 -24.31 -16.43
C VAL A 104 3.78 -23.12 -16.12
N LYS A 105 4.28 -22.43 -17.15
CA LYS A 105 5.08 -21.22 -16.98
C LYS A 105 4.28 -20.09 -16.33
N GLU A 106 3.06 -19.82 -16.81
CA GLU A 106 2.18 -18.81 -16.17
C GLU A 106 1.92 -19.12 -14.69
N LEU A 107 1.68 -20.40 -14.36
CA LEU A 107 1.46 -20.82 -12.97
C LEU A 107 2.68 -20.56 -12.09
N LYS A 108 3.89 -20.90 -12.57
CA LYS A 108 5.13 -20.63 -11.84
C LYS A 108 5.36 -19.14 -11.62
N ASP A 109 5.19 -18.32 -12.66
CA ASP A 109 5.30 -16.85 -12.56
C ASP A 109 4.28 -16.28 -11.55
N ARG A 110 3.11 -16.91 -11.44
CA ARG A 110 2.07 -16.57 -10.46
C ARG A 110 2.51 -16.88 -9.03
N ASP A 111 3.07 -18.07 -8.83
CA ASP A 111 3.53 -18.52 -7.52
C ASP A 111 4.68 -17.63 -7.04
N GLU A 112 5.63 -17.28 -7.91
CA GLU A 112 6.71 -16.33 -7.60
C GLU A 112 6.17 -14.96 -7.18
N LYS A 113 5.20 -14.42 -7.92
CA LYS A 113 4.53 -13.16 -7.56
C LYS A 113 3.82 -13.27 -6.21
N HIS A 114 3.16 -14.39 -5.94
CA HIS A 114 2.49 -14.63 -4.67
C HIS A 114 3.49 -14.68 -3.50
N GLN A 115 4.65 -15.34 -3.67
CA GLN A 115 5.70 -15.35 -2.65
C GLN A 115 6.27 -13.95 -2.38
N SER A 116 6.43 -13.14 -3.42
CA SER A 116 6.94 -11.76 -3.29
C SER A 116 5.89 -10.74 -2.79
N PHE A 117 4.63 -11.13 -2.65
CA PHE A 117 3.54 -10.23 -2.27
C PHE A 117 3.75 -9.62 -0.88
N SER A 118 4.28 -10.42 0.06
CA SER A 118 4.67 -9.95 1.39
C SER A 118 6.10 -9.43 1.37
N ARG A 119 6.27 -8.11 1.27
CA ARG A 119 7.60 -7.48 1.30
C ARG A 119 8.15 -7.47 2.73
N ARG A 120 9.31 -8.09 2.94
CA ARG A 120 10.05 -8.00 4.20
C ARG A 120 10.49 -6.56 4.44
N ARG A 121 10.22 -6.03 5.63
CA ARG A 121 10.70 -4.70 6.06
C ARG A 121 12.16 -4.81 6.51
N LYS A 122 12.98 -3.79 6.21
CA LYS A 122 14.39 -3.73 6.64
C LYS A 122 14.45 -3.71 8.16
N PHE A 123 15.32 -4.55 8.73
CA PHE A 123 15.63 -4.51 10.16
C PHE A 123 16.56 -3.33 10.43
N HIS A 124 16.31 -2.61 11.51
CA HIS A 124 17.12 -1.48 11.95
C HIS A 124 17.68 -1.83 13.32
N GLU A 125 19.00 -2.03 13.40
CA GLU A 125 19.70 -2.43 14.64
C GLU A 125 19.69 -1.34 15.71
N GLU A 126 19.47 -0.09 15.31
CA GLU A 126 19.40 1.08 16.20
C GLU A 126 18.06 1.17 16.96
N LYS A 127 17.08 0.31 16.65
CA LYS A 127 15.78 0.34 17.33
C LYS A 127 15.85 -0.40 18.65
N ASP A 128 15.23 0.18 19.68
CA ASP A 128 15.04 -0.48 20.96
C ASP A 128 14.30 -1.81 20.79
N ILE A 129 14.91 -2.86 21.34
CA ILE A 129 14.40 -4.23 21.22
C ILE A 129 13.40 -4.47 22.37
N ASP A 130 12.11 -4.42 22.03
CA ASP A 130 11.01 -4.67 22.97
C ASP A 130 10.64 -6.16 23.13
N SER A 131 11.44 -7.07 22.55
CA SER A 131 11.10 -8.48 22.41
C SER A 131 12.28 -9.42 22.67
N ILE A 132 11.99 -10.53 23.34
CA ILE A 132 12.98 -11.57 23.67
C ILE A 132 13.10 -12.60 22.53
N ASN A 133 12.04 -12.79 21.72
CA ASN A 133 12.02 -13.76 20.62
C ASN A 133 11.27 -13.22 19.38
N ASP A 134 11.51 -13.82 18.21
CA ASP A 134 10.91 -13.40 16.92
C ASP A 134 9.37 -13.46 16.92
N ARG A 135 8.79 -14.45 17.62
CA ARG A 135 7.33 -14.58 17.73
C ARG A 135 6.73 -13.44 18.56
N ASN A 136 7.44 -12.98 19.58
CA ASN A 136 7.08 -11.87 20.44
C ASN A 136 7.26 -10.55 19.69
N GLU A 137 8.31 -10.40 18.89
CA GLU A 137 8.50 -9.23 18.02
C GLU A 137 7.33 -9.09 17.04
N HIS A 138 6.88 -10.20 16.44
CA HIS A 138 5.70 -10.21 15.58
C HIS A 138 4.40 -9.89 16.32
N PHE A 139 4.27 -10.31 17.58
CA PHE A 139 3.12 -10.00 18.42
C PHE A 139 3.10 -8.53 18.84
N ASN A 140 4.22 -7.97 19.31
CA ASN A 140 4.38 -6.55 19.63
C ASN A 140 4.07 -5.68 18.41
N LYS A 141 4.59 -6.03 17.22
CA LYS A 141 4.24 -5.37 15.94
C LYS A 141 2.74 -5.43 15.62
N LYS A 142 2.02 -6.47 16.04
CA LYS A 142 0.56 -6.58 15.85
C LYS A 142 -0.18 -5.63 16.80
N ILE A 143 0.20 -5.62 18.08
CA ILE A 143 -0.35 -4.73 19.10
C ILE A 143 -0.12 -3.28 18.72
N GLU A 144 1.09 -2.93 18.28
CA GLU A 144 1.41 -1.58 17.83
C GLU A 144 0.55 -1.14 16.63
N ARG A 145 0.27 -2.02 15.67
CA ARG A 145 -0.62 -1.67 14.54
C ARG A 145 -2.06 -1.43 14.97
N ALA A 146 -2.56 -2.19 15.94
CA ALA A 146 -3.94 -2.09 16.40
C ALA A 146 -4.14 -0.93 17.39
N TYR A 147 -3.23 -0.80 18.36
CA TYR A 147 -3.36 0.09 19.51
C TYR A 147 -2.39 1.26 19.51
N GLY A 148 -1.37 1.26 18.64
CA GLY A 148 -0.33 2.30 18.62
C GLY A 148 -0.89 3.70 18.41
N LYS A 149 -2.05 3.84 17.75
CA LYS A 149 -2.76 5.13 17.63
C LYS A 149 -3.30 5.66 18.97
N TYR A 150 -3.69 4.76 19.87
CA TYR A 150 -4.31 5.09 21.16
C TYR A 150 -3.30 5.12 22.31
N THR A 151 -2.14 4.47 22.15
CA THR A 151 -1.11 4.38 23.19
C THR A 151 0.03 5.39 23.03
N LEU A 152 -0.12 6.42 22.17
CA LEU A 152 0.93 7.42 21.94
C LEU A 152 1.28 8.19 23.22
N GLU A 153 0.26 8.68 23.94
CA GLU A 153 0.45 9.41 25.19
C GLU A 153 1.15 8.52 26.24
N ILE A 154 0.75 7.26 26.33
CA ILE A 154 1.34 6.29 27.26
C ILE A 154 2.81 6.02 26.93
N LYS A 155 3.17 5.90 25.64
CA LYS A 155 4.56 5.73 25.21
C LYS A 155 5.42 6.96 25.55
N ASN A 156 4.93 8.16 25.27
CA ASN A 156 5.65 9.40 25.58
C ASN A 156 5.84 9.57 27.10
N ASN A 157 4.84 9.19 27.89
CA ASN A 157 4.89 9.19 29.35
C ASN A 157 5.93 8.19 29.89
N LEU A 158 6.03 7.00 29.30
CA LEU A 158 7.07 6.01 29.63
C LEU A 158 8.48 6.55 29.32
N GLU A 159 8.68 7.19 28.18
CA GLU A 159 9.97 7.78 27.80
C GLU A 159 10.37 8.97 28.70
N ARG A 160 9.38 9.71 29.22
CA ARG A 160 9.59 10.83 30.16
C ARG A 160 9.71 10.40 31.62
N GLY A 161 9.27 9.19 31.97
CA GLY A 161 9.20 8.71 33.35
C GLY A 161 8.09 9.35 34.20
N THR A 162 7.09 9.99 33.58
CA THR A 162 5.97 10.67 34.27
C THR A 162 4.62 10.19 33.73
N ALA A 163 3.59 10.16 34.57
CA ALA A 163 2.25 9.67 34.21
C ALA A 163 1.28 10.78 33.76
N LEU A 164 1.74 12.03 33.69
CA LEU A 164 0.89 13.17 33.42
C LEU A 164 0.85 13.45 31.91
N PRO A 165 -0.34 13.60 31.31
CA PRO A 165 -0.43 14.13 29.95
C PRO A 165 0.18 15.53 29.94
N ASP A 166 0.93 15.86 28.89
CA ASP A 166 1.48 17.21 28.70
C ASP A 166 0.33 18.20 28.87
N CYS A 167 0.35 18.92 29.97
CA CYS A 167 -0.66 19.90 30.25
C CYS A 167 -0.36 21.06 29.31
N ASP A 168 -1.04 21.11 28.15
CA ASP A 168 -1.18 22.31 27.31
C ASP A 168 -2.01 23.37 28.05
N VAL A 169 -1.64 23.68 29.30
CA VAL A 169 -2.12 24.87 30.00
C VAL A 169 -1.09 25.95 29.73
N PRO A 170 -1.45 27.02 28.99
CA PRO A 170 -0.57 28.17 28.89
C PRO A 170 -0.28 28.66 30.31
N LEU A 171 1.01 28.77 30.62
CA LEU A 171 1.56 29.34 31.85
C LEU A 171 1.10 30.80 32.03
N LEU A 172 -0.15 31.04 32.43
CA LEU A 172 -0.66 32.35 32.82
C LEU A 172 -1.90 32.19 33.69
N SER A 173 -1.68 31.90 34.97
CA SER A 173 -2.31 32.59 36.11
C SER A 173 -2.02 31.82 37.40
N CYS A 174 -0.79 31.96 37.91
CA CYS A 174 -0.60 31.92 39.35
C CYS A 174 -1.39 33.10 39.93
N PHE A 175 -2.62 32.84 40.37
CA PHE A 175 -3.36 33.76 41.24
C PHE A 175 -2.58 33.88 42.56
N PRO A 176 -2.29 35.09 43.05
CA PRO A 176 -1.77 35.24 44.40
C PRO A 176 -2.89 34.90 45.38
N VAL A 177 -2.64 33.91 46.21
CA VAL A 177 -3.43 33.64 47.42
C VAL A 177 -3.05 34.71 48.44
N SER A 178 -4.04 35.52 48.79
CA SER A 178 -4.24 36.30 50.03
C SER A 178 -3.14 37.27 50.47
#